data_AF-Q171V7-F1
#
_entry.id   AF-Q171V7-F1
#
_cell.length_a   1.000
_cell.length_b   1.000
_cell.length_c   1.000
_cell.angle_alpha   90.00
_cell.angle_beta   90.00
_cell.angle_gamma   90.00
#
_symmetry.space_group_name_H-M   'P 1'
#
loop_
_entity.id
_entity.type
_entity.pdbx_description
1 polymer ?
#
loop_
_entity_poly.entity_id
_entity_poly.type
_entity_poly.pdbx_seq_one_letter_code
_entity_poly.pdbx_strand_id
1 'polypeptide(L)'
;HYKVLYTFFTILGPTAVPILLWGENPLYALFVAYFFRTVLSLNGTWSVNSAAHMFGTRPYDKTIWPVENMFVSFVAMGEGWHNYHHAFPWDYRASEYGTPLNLTGTLIDILAKWGAIWDRKTATNNMVKNRVLRTGDKSHHTYGTEEDELKKSEMDDEILQREADE
;
A
#
# COMPACT_ATOMS: atom_id res chain seq x y z
N HIS A 1 -22.93 10.75 15.05
CA HIS A 1 -23.14 11.87 14.09
C HIS A 1 -22.71 11.57 12.64
N TYR A 2 -22.43 10.32 12.25
CA TYR A 2 -21.92 10.01 10.89
C TYR A 2 -22.77 10.56 9.75
N LYS A 3 -24.10 10.30 9.76
CA LYS A 3 -25.00 10.77 8.69
C LYS A 3 -24.93 12.29 8.49
N VAL A 4 -24.91 13.04 9.59
CA VAL A 4 -24.81 14.50 9.57
C VAL A 4 -23.48 14.94 8.96
N LEU A 5 -22.36 14.40 9.46
CA LEU A 5 -21.03 14.76 8.95
C LEU A 5 -20.87 14.39 7.47
N TYR A 6 -21.34 13.22 7.04
CA TYR A 6 -21.32 12.80 5.64
C TYR A 6 -22.11 13.77 4.75
N THR A 7 -23.34 14.12 5.13
CA THR A 7 -24.15 15.07 4.37
C THR A 7 -23.45 16.41 4.23
N PHE A 8 -22.86 16.94 5.31
CA PHE A 8 -22.18 18.23 5.25
C PHE A 8 -20.84 18.18 4.49
N PHE A 9 -19.94 17.28 4.85
CA PHE A 9 -18.57 17.28 4.32
C PHE A 9 -18.42 16.57 2.97
N THR A 10 -19.33 15.66 2.62
CA THR A 10 -19.22 14.87 1.38
C THR A 10 -20.16 15.36 0.29
N ILE A 11 -21.35 15.85 0.65
CA ILE A 11 -22.35 16.36 -0.31
C ILE A 11 -22.33 17.89 -0.33
N LEU A 12 -22.80 18.52 0.74
CA LEU A 12 -23.10 19.96 0.73
C LEU A 12 -21.86 20.82 0.55
N GLY A 13 -20.79 20.55 1.29
CA GLY A 13 -19.54 21.31 1.23
C GLY A 13 -18.92 21.28 -0.17
N PRO A 14 -18.58 20.08 -0.72
CA PRO A 14 -18.00 19.96 -2.05
C PRO A 14 -18.87 20.54 -3.17
N THR A 15 -20.21 20.44 -3.06
CA THR A 15 -21.12 21.06 -4.03
C THR A 15 -21.21 22.59 -3.87
N ALA A 16 -21.14 23.12 -2.65
CA ALA A 16 -21.24 24.56 -2.41
C ALA A 16 -19.98 25.33 -2.83
N VAL A 17 -18.78 24.77 -2.65
CA VAL A 17 -17.50 25.41 -3.00
C VAL A 17 -17.47 25.97 -4.43
N PRO A 18 -17.74 25.19 -5.50
CA PRO A 18 -17.71 25.70 -6.87
C PRO A 18 -18.79 26.77 -7.15
N ILE A 19 -19.97 26.62 -6.53
CA ILE A 19 -21.07 27.58 -6.67
C ILE A 19 -20.66 28.94 -6.06
N LEU A 20 -20.05 28.91 -4.87
CA LEU A 20 -19.72 30.11 -4.12
C LEU A 20 -18.44 30.79 -4.61
N LEU A 21 -17.43 30.03 -5.04
CA LEU A 21 -16.11 30.58 -5.39
C LEU A 21 -16.01 31.03 -6.84
N TRP A 22 -16.70 30.39 -7.78
CA TRP A 22 -16.64 30.75 -9.20
C TRP A 22 -17.99 30.72 -9.93
N GLY A 23 -19.11 30.67 -9.19
CA GLY A 23 -20.44 30.82 -9.76
C GLY A 23 -20.91 29.63 -10.60
N GLU A 24 -20.42 28.43 -10.31
CA GLU A 24 -20.78 27.21 -11.07
C GLU A 24 -22.29 26.92 -11.01
N ASN A 25 -22.81 26.28 -12.05
CA ASN A 25 -24.20 25.81 -12.07
C ASN A 25 -24.41 24.78 -10.93
N PRO A 26 -25.43 24.95 -10.06
CA PRO A 26 -25.66 24.04 -8.93
C PRO A 26 -25.83 22.57 -9.32
N LEU A 27 -26.40 22.30 -10.50
CA LEU A 27 -26.57 20.93 -10.99
C LEU A 27 -25.21 20.35 -11.38
N TYR A 28 -24.37 21.09 -12.12
CA TYR A 28 -23.04 20.62 -12.50
C TYR A 28 -22.14 20.42 -11.28
N ALA A 29 -22.19 21.34 -10.32
CA ALA A 29 -21.52 21.21 -9.04
C ALA A 29 -21.92 19.93 -8.30
N LEU A 30 -23.21 19.60 -8.24
CA LEU A 30 -23.69 18.38 -7.59
C LEU A 30 -23.22 17.11 -8.33
N PHE A 31 -23.40 17.06 -9.66
CA PHE A 31 -23.05 15.89 -10.45
C PHE A 31 -21.55 15.63 -10.49
N VAL A 32 -20.72 16.67 -10.58
CA VAL A 32 -19.27 16.51 -10.67
C VAL A 32 -18.64 16.38 -9.28
N ALA A 33 -18.88 17.34 -8.37
CA ALA A 33 -18.17 17.39 -7.10
C ALA A 33 -18.65 16.34 -6.07
N TYR A 34 -19.91 15.88 -6.20
CA TYR A 34 -20.42 14.78 -5.38
C TYR A 34 -20.45 13.46 -6.14
N PHE A 35 -21.32 13.30 -7.14
CA PHE A 35 -21.57 11.98 -7.74
C PHE A 35 -20.34 11.42 -8.46
N PHE A 36 -19.79 12.15 -9.44
CA PHE A 36 -18.65 11.69 -10.23
C PHE A 36 -17.41 11.47 -9.36
N ARG A 37 -17.08 12.45 -8.49
CA ARG A 37 -16.01 12.29 -7.50
C ARG A 37 -16.19 11.03 -6.65
N THR A 38 -17.39 10.77 -6.14
CA THR A 38 -17.67 9.59 -5.30
C THR A 38 -17.51 8.29 -6.09
N VAL A 39 -18.00 8.24 -7.33
CA VAL A 39 -17.82 7.08 -8.21
C VAL A 39 -16.32 6.81 -8.45
N LEU A 40 -15.53 7.84 -8.74
CA LEU A 40 -14.08 7.68 -8.92
C LEU A 40 -13.40 7.21 -7.65
N SER A 41 -13.70 7.82 -6.49
CA SER A 41 -13.10 7.41 -5.20
C SER A 41 -13.46 5.97 -4.84
N LEU A 42 -14.71 5.55 -5.04
CA LEU A 42 -15.14 4.18 -4.77
C LEU A 42 -14.45 3.18 -5.71
N ASN A 43 -14.41 3.45 -7.01
CA ASN A 43 -13.74 2.56 -7.96
C ASN A 43 -12.23 2.50 -7.73
N GLY A 44 -11.59 3.62 -7.40
CA GLY A 44 -10.18 3.64 -6.99
C GLY A 44 -9.94 2.75 -5.76
N THR A 45 -10.79 2.86 -4.73
CA THR A 45 -10.71 2.02 -3.53
C THR A 45 -10.96 0.54 -3.84
N TRP A 46 -12.01 0.23 -4.59
CA TRP A 46 -12.37 -1.16 -4.93
C TRP A 46 -11.37 -1.81 -5.88
N SER A 47 -10.59 -1.03 -6.63
CA SER A 47 -9.49 -1.55 -7.43
C SER A 47 -8.44 -2.27 -6.57
N VAL A 48 -8.25 -1.87 -5.30
CA VAL A 48 -7.36 -2.55 -4.35
C VAL A 48 -7.87 -3.97 -4.07
N ASN A 49 -9.17 -4.16 -3.91
CA ASN A 49 -9.77 -5.48 -3.66
C ASN A 49 -9.89 -6.36 -4.92
N SER A 50 -9.63 -5.80 -6.10
CA SER A 50 -9.78 -6.51 -7.38
C SER A 50 -8.46 -6.56 -8.14
N ALA A 51 -8.05 -5.45 -8.76
CA ALA A 51 -6.81 -5.38 -9.53
C ALA A 51 -5.56 -5.76 -8.71
N ALA A 52 -5.45 -5.32 -7.44
CA ALA A 52 -4.32 -5.69 -6.58
C ALA A 52 -4.42 -7.10 -5.95
N HIS A 53 -5.34 -7.93 -6.40
CA HIS A 53 -5.35 -9.39 -6.15
C HIS A 53 -5.18 -10.21 -7.43
N MET A 54 -5.25 -9.58 -8.61
CA MET A 54 -5.30 -10.27 -9.91
C MET A 54 -4.10 -9.97 -10.80
N PHE A 55 -3.61 -8.73 -10.83
CA PHE A 55 -2.65 -8.26 -11.83
C PHE A 55 -1.42 -7.63 -11.18
N GLY A 56 -0.31 -8.38 -11.14
CA GLY A 56 0.95 -7.90 -10.59
C GLY A 56 1.87 -9.04 -10.16
N THR A 57 2.86 -8.71 -9.33
CA THR A 57 3.85 -9.67 -8.83
C THR A 57 3.68 -9.96 -7.33
N ARG A 58 4.31 -11.02 -6.83
CA ARG A 58 4.25 -11.46 -5.41
C ARG A 58 5.65 -11.60 -4.80
N PRO A 59 6.43 -10.50 -4.72
CA PRO A 59 7.82 -10.55 -4.31
C PRO A 59 8.03 -11.01 -2.86
N TYR A 60 7.05 -10.83 -1.96
CA TYR A 60 7.19 -11.17 -0.54
C TYR A 60 6.54 -12.51 -0.19
N ASP A 61 5.35 -12.79 -0.72
CA ASP A 61 4.64 -14.04 -0.46
C ASP A 61 3.77 -14.47 -1.64
N LYS A 62 4.20 -15.51 -2.35
CA LYS A 62 3.49 -16.11 -3.49
C LYS A 62 2.34 -17.04 -3.09
N THR A 63 2.22 -17.38 -1.81
CA THR A 63 1.18 -18.30 -1.29
C THR A 63 -0.15 -17.59 -1.03
N ILE A 64 -0.15 -16.25 -1.06
CA ILE A 64 -1.34 -15.40 -0.91
C ILE A 64 -1.74 -14.74 -2.24
N TRP A 65 -3.01 -14.37 -2.38
CA TRP A 65 -3.55 -13.73 -3.59
C TRP A 65 -3.06 -12.29 -3.87
N PRO A 66 -2.89 -11.39 -2.88
CA PRO A 66 -2.45 -10.01 -3.07
C PRO A 66 -1.18 -9.88 -3.91
N VAL A 67 -1.14 -8.88 -4.78
CA VAL A 67 -0.02 -8.58 -5.68
C VAL A 67 0.43 -7.12 -5.55
N GLU A 68 1.68 -6.85 -5.92
CA GLU A 68 2.18 -5.50 -6.11
C GLU A 68 1.69 -4.94 -7.45
N ASN A 69 1.01 -3.79 -7.42
CA ASN A 69 0.50 -3.12 -8.62
C ASN A 69 0.71 -1.61 -8.53
N MET A 70 1.67 -1.10 -9.31
CA MET A 70 2.03 0.32 -9.34
C MET A 70 0.89 1.22 -9.81
N PHE A 71 0.05 0.77 -10.76
CA PHE A 71 -1.11 1.53 -11.22
C PHE A 71 -2.15 1.67 -10.10
N VAL A 72 -2.42 0.60 -9.35
CA VAL A 72 -3.29 0.66 -8.17
C VAL A 72 -2.70 1.61 -7.13
N SER A 73 -1.38 1.58 -6.92
CA SER A 73 -0.72 2.50 -5.98
C SER A 73 -0.91 3.96 -6.37
N PHE A 74 -0.87 4.27 -7.67
CA PHE A 74 -1.14 5.62 -8.16
C PHE A 74 -2.58 6.06 -7.88
N VAL A 75 -3.58 5.25 -8.27
CA VAL A 75 -5.01 5.63 -8.14
C VAL A 75 -5.52 5.59 -6.70
N ALA A 76 -4.93 4.73 -5.85
CA ALA A 76 -5.29 4.55 -4.44
C ALA A 76 -4.26 5.18 -3.48
N MET A 77 -3.41 6.08 -3.97
CA MET A 77 -2.50 6.92 -3.16
C MET A 77 -1.46 6.15 -2.29
N GLY A 78 -1.10 4.93 -2.66
CA GLY A 78 -0.10 4.12 -1.95
C GLY A 78 -0.53 2.68 -1.66
N GLU A 79 -1.82 2.37 -1.78
CA GLU A 79 -2.39 1.07 -1.38
C GLU A 79 -2.17 -0.07 -2.39
N GLY A 80 -1.39 0.16 -3.46
CA GLY A 80 -1.13 -0.82 -4.51
C GLY A 80 -0.01 -1.81 -4.20
N TRP A 81 0.76 -1.57 -3.14
CA TRP A 81 1.83 -2.45 -2.67
C TRP A 81 1.25 -3.59 -1.79
N HIS A 82 0.29 -4.31 -2.37
CA HIS A 82 -0.66 -5.11 -1.61
C HIS A 82 -0.09 -6.47 -1.18
N ASN A 83 0.89 -7.02 -1.91
CA ASN A 83 1.61 -8.21 -1.46
C ASN A 83 2.43 -7.91 -0.20
N TYR A 84 3.13 -6.76 -0.17
CA TYR A 84 3.83 -6.28 1.02
C TYR A 84 2.87 -6.05 2.17
N HIS A 85 1.79 -5.30 1.92
CA HIS A 85 0.79 -4.98 2.94
C HIS A 85 0.24 -6.23 3.64
N HIS A 86 -0.07 -7.29 2.88
CA HIS A 86 -0.53 -8.55 3.48
C HIS A 86 0.58 -9.37 4.12
N ALA A 87 1.82 -9.25 3.65
CA ALA A 87 2.97 -9.90 4.29
C ALA A 87 3.35 -9.24 5.64
N PHE A 88 3.16 -7.93 5.76
CA PHE A 88 3.50 -7.08 6.91
C PHE A 88 2.36 -6.10 7.26
N PRO A 89 1.18 -6.59 7.71
CA PRO A 89 0.00 -5.74 7.91
C PRO A 89 0.13 -4.70 9.04
N TRP A 90 1.19 -4.78 9.84
CA TRP A 90 1.49 -3.82 10.90
C TRP A 90 2.45 -2.70 10.48
N ASP A 91 3.02 -2.75 9.27
CA ASP A 91 3.88 -1.67 8.77
C ASP A 91 3.02 -0.46 8.38
N TYR A 92 3.29 0.70 8.97
CA TYR A 92 2.49 1.90 8.74
C TYR A 92 2.52 2.41 7.29
N ARG A 93 3.56 2.05 6.52
CA ARG A 93 3.68 2.48 5.12
C ARG A 93 2.80 1.66 4.20
N ALA A 94 2.40 0.45 4.60
CA ALA A 94 1.81 -0.55 3.70
C ALA A 94 2.67 -0.84 2.45
N SER A 95 3.96 -0.50 2.48
CA SER A 95 4.94 -0.75 1.42
C SER A 95 6.33 -0.90 2.03
N GLU A 96 7.24 -1.54 1.31
CA GLU A 96 8.66 -1.49 1.66
C GLU A 96 9.17 -0.03 1.61
N TYR A 97 10.21 0.25 2.39
CA TYR A 97 10.87 1.56 2.38
C TYR A 97 11.52 1.83 1.02
N GLY A 98 11.34 3.05 0.50
CA GLY A 98 11.91 3.46 -0.78
C GLY A 98 11.03 3.12 -2.00
N THR A 99 9.92 2.41 -1.81
CA THR A 99 8.95 2.14 -2.88
C THR A 99 8.29 3.43 -3.38
N PRO A 100 8.20 3.67 -4.70
CA PRO A 100 7.60 4.87 -5.25
C PRO A 100 6.09 4.93 -5.00
N LEU A 101 5.46 6.08 -5.28
CA LEU A 101 3.99 6.25 -5.28
C LEU A 101 3.25 5.88 -3.98
N ASN A 102 3.91 6.01 -2.83
CA ASN A 102 3.29 5.88 -1.52
C ASN A 102 3.03 7.27 -0.88
N LEU A 103 1.95 7.91 -1.33
CA LEU A 103 1.59 9.25 -0.85
C LEU A 103 1.13 9.23 0.61
N THR A 104 0.36 8.21 1.01
CA THR A 104 -0.09 8.02 2.40
C THR A 104 1.09 7.91 3.37
N GLY A 105 2.06 7.04 3.08
CA GLY A 105 3.28 6.91 3.90
C GLY A 105 4.08 8.21 3.98
N THR A 106 4.20 8.94 2.86
CA THR A 106 4.89 10.24 2.82
C THR A 106 4.18 11.29 3.68
N LEU A 107 2.84 11.33 3.65
CA LEU A 107 2.07 12.25 4.50
C LEU A 107 2.25 11.92 5.99
N ILE A 108 2.23 10.65 6.36
CA ILE A 108 2.49 10.20 7.74
C ILE A 108 3.90 10.64 8.17
N ASP A 109 4.89 10.57 7.28
CA ASP A 109 6.26 11.02 7.57
C ASP A 109 6.37 12.53 7.80
N ILE A 110 5.63 13.33 7.04
CA ILE A 110 5.56 14.78 7.24
C ILE A 110 4.90 15.10 8.59
N LEU A 111 3.78 14.45 8.91
CA LEU A 111 3.08 14.65 10.18
C LEU A 111 3.92 14.19 11.38
N ALA A 112 4.71 13.12 11.23
CA ALA A 112 5.65 12.67 12.24
C ALA A 112 6.80 13.67 12.46
N LYS A 113 7.30 14.31 11.40
CA LYS A 113 8.29 15.40 11.53
C LYS A 113 7.76 16.60 12.31
N TRP A 114 6.45 16.85 12.25
CA TRP A 114 5.79 17.89 13.06
C TRP A 114 5.39 17.43 14.47
N GLY A 115 5.67 16.18 14.84
CA GLY A 115 5.33 15.62 16.16
C GLY A 115 3.85 15.27 16.33
N ALA A 116 3.04 15.32 15.27
CA ALA A 116 1.63 14.91 15.30
C ALA A 116 1.45 13.38 15.32
N ILE A 117 2.45 12.64 14.86
CA ILE A 117 2.47 11.17 14.82
C ILE A 117 3.75 10.66 15.44
N TRP A 118 3.66 9.61 16.26
CA TRP A 118 4.78 8.90 16.88
C TRP A 118 4.58 7.38 16.76
N ASP A 119 5.57 6.60 17.19
CA ASP A 119 5.53 5.12 17.20
C ASP A 119 5.17 4.46 15.84
N ARG A 120 5.76 4.98 14.75
CA ARG A 120 5.61 4.39 13.42
C ARG A 120 6.32 3.03 13.35
N LYS A 121 5.55 1.97 13.21
CA LYS A 121 6.07 0.58 13.13
C LYS A 121 6.46 0.23 11.71
N THR A 122 7.66 -0.31 11.51
CA THR A 122 8.11 -0.75 10.19
C THR A 122 8.82 -2.11 10.24
N ALA A 123 8.68 -2.90 9.19
CA ALA A 123 9.42 -4.14 9.05
C ALA A 123 10.92 -3.85 8.83
N THR A 124 11.78 -4.60 9.50
CA THR A 124 13.23 -4.45 9.31
C THR A 124 13.67 -5.07 7.98
N ASN A 125 14.79 -4.61 7.42
CA ASN A 125 15.35 -5.18 6.18
C ASN A 125 15.57 -6.69 6.27
N ASN A 126 15.99 -7.20 7.44
CA ASN A 126 16.16 -8.64 7.65
C ASN A 126 14.83 -9.39 7.65
N MET A 127 13.77 -8.82 8.23
CA MET A 127 12.42 -9.42 8.16
C MET A 127 11.91 -9.49 6.72
N VAL A 128 12.11 -8.41 5.95
CA VAL A 128 11.75 -8.36 4.53
C VAL A 128 12.55 -9.40 3.74
N LYS A 129 13.88 -9.38 3.84
CA LYS A 129 14.78 -10.34 3.20
C LYS A 129 14.38 -11.79 3.50
N ASN A 130 14.21 -12.14 4.77
CA ASN A 130 13.85 -13.50 5.18
C ASN A 130 12.47 -13.91 4.66
N ARG A 131 11.50 -12.99 4.58
CA ARG A 131 10.18 -13.27 4.00
C ARG A 131 10.28 -13.54 2.50
N VAL A 132 11.00 -12.69 1.77
CA VAL A 132 11.23 -12.83 0.33
C VAL A 132 11.93 -14.15 0.00
N LEU A 133 13.02 -14.48 0.71
CA LEU A 133 13.75 -15.73 0.49
C LEU A 133 12.96 -16.99 0.90
N ARG A 134 11.97 -16.85 1.77
CA ARG A 134 11.14 -17.98 2.23
C ARG A 134 9.92 -18.21 1.33
N THR A 135 9.25 -17.14 0.92
CA THR A 135 7.93 -17.24 0.25
C THR A 135 7.78 -16.39 -1.01
N GLY A 136 8.78 -15.60 -1.40
CA GLY A 136 8.70 -14.75 -2.59
C GLY A 136 8.60 -15.53 -3.91
N ASP A 137 8.09 -14.86 -4.94
CA ASP A 137 7.99 -15.37 -6.32
C ASP A 137 9.23 -15.06 -7.18
N LYS A 138 10.32 -14.59 -6.56
CA LYS A 138 11.58 -14.15 -7.21
C LYS A 138 11.47 -12.83 -8.00
N SER A 139 10.34 -12.11 -7.96
CA SER A 139 10.22 -10.80 -8.61
C SER A 139 10.77 -9.63 -7.78
N HIS A 140 11.30 -9.90 -6.57
CA HIS A 140 11.83 -8.85 -5.70
C HIS A 140 13.09 -8.21 -6.30
N HIS A 141 13.12 -6.88 -6.36
CA HIS A 141 14.18 -6.11 -7.01
C HIS A 141 15.59 -6.34 -6.43
N THR A 142 15.71 -6.56 -5.11
CA THR A 142 16.99 -6.88 -4.45
C THR A 142 17.25 -8.37 -4.23
N TYR A 143 16.31 -9.11 -3.62
CA TYR A 143 16.55 -10.47 -3.12
C TYR A 143 15.97 -11.59 -4.00
N GLY A 144 15.62 -11.30 -5.25
CA GLY A 144 15.01 -12.25 -6.18
C GLY A 144 16.01 -13.06 -7.02
N THR A 145 17.32 -12.90 -6.80
CA THR A 145 18.37 -13.46 -7.67
C THR A 145 18.78 -14.89 -7.31
N GLU A 146 19.33 -15.65 -8.26
CA GLU A 146 19.85 -17.00 -8.03
C GLU A 146 20.99 -17.03 -7.00
N GLU A 147 21.80 -15.97 -6.93
CA GLU A 147 22.88 -15.83 -5.93
C GLU A 147 22.36 -15.79 -4.49
N ASP A 148 21.19 -15.21 -4.27
CA ASP A 148 20.59 -15.12 -2.94
C ASP A 148 20.00 -16.48 -2.49
N GLU A 149 19.53 -17.30 -3.43
CA GLU A 149 19.12 -18.68 -3.15
C GLU A 149 20.31 -19.55 -2.75
N LEU A 150 21.43 -19.43 -3.46
CA LEU A 150 22.68 -20.14 -3.14
C LEU A 150 23.17 -19.78 -1.74
N LYS A 151 23.26 -18.48 -1.41
CA LYS A 151 23.69 -18.02 -0.07
C LYS A 151 22.77 -18.51 1.05
N LYS A 152 21.48 -18.63 0.77
CA LYS A 152 20.54 -19.19 1.75
C LYS A 152 20.74 -20.69 1.92
N SER A 153 20.90 -21.43 0.83
CA SER A 153 21.18 -22.88 0.88
C SER A 153 22.46 -23.16 1.67
N GLU A 154 23.55 -22.45 1.39
CA GLU A 154 24.82 -22.60 2.09
C GLU A 154 24.69 -22.32 3.59
N MET A 155 23.92 -21.29 3.96
CA MET A 155 23.68 -20.94 5.37
C MET A 155 22.78 -21.96 6.08
N ASP A 156 21.75 -22.48 5.41
CA ASP A 156 20.86 -23.52 5.94
C ASP A 156 21.65 -24.84 6.14
N ASP A 157 22.52 -25.20 5.19
CA ASP A 157 23.42 -26.36 5.28
C ASP A 157 24.41 -26.20 6.45
N GLU A 158 24.99 -25.01 6.65
CA GLU A 158 25.90 -24.74 7.77
C GLU A 158 25.21 -24.85 9.14
N ILE A 159 23.96 -24.39 9.26
CA ILE A 159 23.16 -24.53 10.49
C ILE A 159 22.88 -26.01 10.78
N LEU A 160 22.45 -26.77 9.77
CA LEU A 160 22.18 -28.21 9.91
C LEU A 160 23.45 -28.97 10.31
N GLN A 161 24.60 -28.61 9.75
CA GLN A 161 25.89 -29.21 10.11
C GLN A 161 26.24 -28.95 11.58
N ARG A 162 26.04 -27.72 12.06
CA ARG A 162 26.30 -27.36 13.46
C ARG A 162 25.37 -28.07 14.45
N GLU A 163 24.09 -28.23 14.09
CA GLU A 163 23.13 -28.98 14.92
C GLU A 163 23.42 -30.49 14.94
N ALA A 164 24.01 -31.04 13.87
CA ALA A 164 24.41 -32.44 13.81
C ALA A 164 25.70 -32.74 14.59
N ASP A 165 26.55 -31.73 14.81
CA ASP A 165 27.81 -31.82 15.53
C ASP A 165 27.67 -31.56 17.05
N GLU A 166 26.49 -31.13 17.53
CA GLU A 166 26.10 -31.00 18.96
C GLU A 166 25.49 -32.29 19.55
#